data_AF-A0A955AW58-F1
#
_entry.id   AF-A0A955AW58-F1
#
_cell.length_a   1.000
_cell.length_b   1.000
_cell.length_c   1.000
_cell.angle_alpha   90.00
_cell.angle_beta   90.00
_cell.angle_gamma   90.00
#
_symmetry.space_group_name_H-M   'P 1'
#
loop_
_entity.id
_entity.type
_entity.pdbx_description
1 polymer ?
#
loop_
_entity_poly.entity_id
_entity_poly.type
_entity_poly.pdbx_seq_one_letter_code
_entity_poly.pdbx_strand_id
1 'polypeptide(L)'
;MSEQTLENAVEQEADSANETQATAPPQVDIQRPEFAQLRDAGSSNTDGSLGRFFDVNVTVSAELGRVTLPIGELVQLGEGSVVELNRPVTGPVDLMANGVRIARG
;
A
#
# COMPACT_ATOMS: atom_id res chain seq x y z
N MET A 1 -11.91 -71.36 4.17
CA MET A 1 -12.89 -70.33 4.57
C MET A 1 -12.81 -70.29 6.08
N SER A 2 -11.84 -69.53 6.59
CA SER A 2 -12.04 -68.16 7.11
C SER A 2 -12.77 -68.21 8.45
N GLU A 3 -12.37 -67.52 9.50
CA GLU A 3 -11.35 -66.52 9.79
C GLU A 3 -11.39 -66.36 11.33
N GLN A 4 -10.52 -65.52 11.87
CA GLN A 4 -10.65 -64.91 13.21
C GLN A 4 -10.09 -65.75 14.38
N THR A 5 -8.76 -65.78 14.52
CA THR A 5 -7.91 -64.79 15.19
C THR A 5 -7.90 -64.99 16.71
N LEU A 6 -6.84 -65.69 17.13
CA LEU A 6 -6.29 -65.73 18.47
C LEU A 6 -5.75 -64.34 18.86
N GLU A 7 -5.79 -64.04 20.16
CA GLU A 7 -4.63 -63.69 21.01
C GLU A 7 -5.09 -62.77 22.15
N ASN A 8 -5.58 -63.41 23.20
CA ASN A 8 -5.63 -62.87 24.55
C ASN A 8 -4.54 -63.60 25.33
N ALA A 9 -3.43 -62.94 25.62
CA ALA A 9 -2.56 -63.12 26.80
C ALA A 9 -1.15 -62.60 26.50
N VAL A 10 -0.79 -61.45 27.06
CA VAL A 10 0.54 -61.04 27.59
C VAL A 10 0.23 -59.80 28.45
N GLU A 11 0.00 -59.99 29.75
CA GLU A 11 0.96 -59.82 30.85
C GLU A 11 1.13 -58.35 31.28
N GLN A 12 0.70 -58.12 32.52
CA GLN A 12 0.79 -56.89 33.29
C GLN A 12 2.21 -56.74 33.85
N GLU A 13 2.98 -55.77 33.35
CA GLU A 13 4.12 -55.19 34.07
C GLU A 13 4.27 -53.72 33.66
N ALA A 14 4.11 -52.81 34.62
CA ALA A 14 4.67 -51.44 34.66
C ALA A 14 3.94 -50.71 35.80
N ASP A 15 4.45 -50.82 37.02
CA ASP A 15 5.51 -49.96 37.54
C ASP A 15 5.06 -48.49 37.63
N SER A 16 4.78 -48.11 38.88
CA SER A 16 4.42 -46.77 39.29
C SER A 16 5.59 -45.81 39.03
N ALA A 17 5.54 -45.06 37.94
CA ALA A 17 6.50 -43.99 37.68
C ALA A 17 5.81 -42.76 37.07
N ASN A 18 5.38 -41.88 37.98
CA ASN A 18 5.48 -40.42 37.86
C ASN A 18 5.17 -39.80 36.48
N GLU A 19 3.87 -39.64 36.16
CA GLU A 19 3.45 -38.76 35.07
C GLU A 19 3.31 -37.31 35.56
N THR A 20 4.44 -36.60 35.43
CA THR A 20 4.57 -35.19 35.04
C THR A 20 3.28 -34.39 35.08
N GLN A 21 3.11 -33.61 36.14
CA GLN A 21 2.15 -32.54 36.23
C GLN A 21 2.48 -31.47 35.18
N ALA A 22 1.88 -31.61 34.00
CA ALA A 22 1.96 -30.64 32.92
C ALA A 22 1.45 -29.28 33.43
N THR A 23 2.39 -28.36 33.63
CA THR A 23 2.06 -26.97 33.96
C THR A 23 1.38 -26.36 32.74
N ALA A 24 0.08 -26.10 32.84
CA ALA A 24 -0.65 -25.41 31.79
C ALA A 24 0.03 -24.05 31.50
N PRO A 25 0.25 -23.68 30.23
CA PRO A 25 0.82 -22.38 29.91
C PRO A 25 -0.08 -21.28 30.46
N PRO A 26 0.50 -20.16 30.95
CA PRO A 26 -0.28 -19.05 31.48
C PRO A 26 -1.24 -18.57 30.39
N GLN A 27 -2.53 -18.62 30.68
CA GLN A 27 -3.55 -18.15 29.76
C GLN A 27 -3.46 -16.62 29.70
N VAL A 28 -2.85 -16.12 28.62
CA VAL A 28 -2.77 -14.69 28.33
C VAL A 28 -4.13 -14.26 27.79
N ASP A 29 -4.86 -13.48 28.59
CA ASP A 29 -6.15 -12.91 28.19
C ASP A 29 -5.92 -11.78 27.18
N ILE A 30 -6.29 -12.03 25.91
CA ILE A 30 -6.09 -11.07 24.82
C ILE A 30 -7.37 -10.25 24.69
N GLN A 31 -7.42 -9.11 25.37
CA GLN A 31 -8.47 -8.11 25.17
C GLN A 31 -8.24 -7.37 23.86
N ARG A 32 -9.16 -7.55 22.90
CA ARG A 32 -9.16 -6.78 21.65
C ARG A 32 -9.50 -5.32 21.99
N PRO A 33 -8.65 -4.34 21.65
CA PRO A 33 -8.98 -2.94 21.87
C PRO A 33 -10.19 -2.57 21.01
N GLU A 34 -11.22 -2.01 21.65
CA GLU A 34 -12.33 -1.40 20.95
C GLU A 34 -11.90 -0.02 20.46
N PHE A 35 -11.79 0.14 19.14
CA PHE A 35 -11.48 1.42 18.53
C PHE A 35 -12.75 2.25 18.44
N ALA A 36 -12.68 3.50 18.87
CA ALA A 36 -13.71 4.49 18.62
C ALA A 36 -13.93 4.61 17.10
N GLN A 37 -15.15 4.36 16.65
CA GLN A 37 -15.55 4.60 15.27
C GLN A 37 -15.37 6.10 15.00
N LEU A 38 -14.46 6.46 14.10
CA LEU A 38 -14.35 7.84 13.64
C LEU A 38 -15.67 8.20 12.97
N ARG A 39 -16.51 8.94 13.71
CA ARG A 39 -17.67 9.59 13.14
C ARG A 39 -17.14 10.59 12.14
N ASP A 40 -17.58 10.46 10.89
CA ASP A 40 -17.35 11.50 9.90
C ASP A 40 -17.99 12.77 10.46
N ALA A 41 -17.14 13.69 10.92
CA ALA A 41 -17.57 14.96 11.47
C ALA A 41 -18.14 15.73 10.29
N GLY A 42 -19.45 15.53 10.07
CA GLY A 42 -20.18 16.12 8.96
C GLY A 42 -19.81 17.59 8.81
N SER A 43 -19.29 17.90 7.63
CA SER A 43 -19.35 19.19 6.96
C SER A 43 -19.48 20.40 7.91
N SER A 44 -18.39 20.76 8.58
CA SER A 44 -18.25 22.10 9.15
C SER A 44 -16.78 22.53 9.12
N ASN A 45 -16.51 23.69 8.51
CA ASN A 45 -15.21 24.36 8.39
C ASN A 45 -14.19 23.87 7.33
N THR A 46 -14.62 23.40 6.16
CA THR A 46 -13.70 23.29 5.02
C THR A 46 -13.20 24.67 4.56
N ASP A 47 -14.08 25.69 4.54
CA ASP A 47 -13.71 27.05 4.12
C ASP A 47 -12.68 27.72 5.05
N GLY A 48 -12.84 27.56 6.37
CA GLY A 48 -11.91 28.13 7.35
C GLY A 48 -10.55 27.44 7.40
N SER A 49 -10.48 26.14 7.08
CA SER A 49 -9.24 25.36 7.08
C SER A 49 -8.45 25.45 5.78
N LEU A 50 -9.09 25.81 4.66
CA LEU A 50 -8.43 26.06 3.38
C LEU A 50 -7.92 27.50 3.23
N GLY A 51 -8.56 28.48 3.88
CA GLY A 51 -8.17 29.90 3.79
C GLY A 51 -6.71 30.18 4.21
N ARG A 52 -6.16 29.39 5.13
CA ARG A 52 -4.74 29.44 5.54
C ARG A 52 -3.73 29.06 4.45
N PHE A 53 -4.17 28.48 3.33
CA PHE A 53 -3.32 28.15 2.19
C PHE A 53 -3.37 29.21 1.08
N PHE A 54 -4.20 30.25 1.20
CA PHE A 54 -4.30 31.29 0.17
C PHE A 54 -3.04 32.15 0.05
N ASP A 55 -2.24 32.24 1.12
CA ASP A 55 -0.97 32.97 1.12
C ASP A 55 0.24 32.08 0.71
N VAL A 56 0.00 30.84 0.30
CA VAL A 56 1.06 29.91 -0.11
C VAL A 56 1.37 30.07 -1.59
N ASN A 57 2.62 30.40 -1.89
CA ASN A 57 3.11 30.47 -3.26
C ASN A 57 3.27 29.07 -3.87
N VAL A 58 2.87 28.92 -5.13
CA VAL A 58 3.06 27.69 -5.92
C VAL A 58 3.73 28.00 -7.25
N THR A 59 4.55 27.07 -7.74
CA THR A 59 5.15 27.20 -9.07
C THR A 59 4.17 26.69 -10.12
N VAL A 60 3.78 27.58 -11.02
CA VAL A 60 2.95 27.23 -12.17
C VAL A 60 3.82 27.19 -13.42
N SER A 61 3.74 26.11 -14.18
CA SER A 61 4.39 25.96 -15.49
C SER A 61 3.39 25.64 -16.58
N ALA A 62 3.65 26.14 -17.79
CA ALA A 62 2.95 25.75 -19.00
C ALA A 62 3.85 24.77 -19.78
N GLU A 63 3.37 23.55 -19.98
CA GLU A 63 4.08 22.52 -20.74
C GLU A 63 3.51 22.44 -22.16
N LEU A 64 4.37 22.60 -23.16
CA LEU A 64 4.00 22.34 -24.55
C LEU A 64 3.74 20.84 -24.74
N GLY A 65 4.62 19.96 -24.27
CA GLY A 65 4.45 18.52 -24.39
C GLY A 65 5.49 17.73 -23.62
N ARG A 66 5.25 16.42 -23.52
CA ARG A 66 6.16 15.45 -22.91
C ARG A 66 6.46 14.34 -23.91
N VAL A 67 7.68 13.82 -23.82
CA VAL A 67 8.13 12.64 -24.56
C VAL A 67 9.00 11.80 -23.62
N THR A 68 8.89 10.48 -23.75
CA THR A 68 9.72 9.53 -23.00
C THR A 68 10.74 8.96 -23.97
N LEU A 69 12.02 9.09 -23.62
CA LEU A 69 13.14 8.58 -24.41
C LEU A 69 13.95 7.58 -23.59
N PRO A 70 14.53 6.54 -24.22
CA PRO A 70 15.57 5.74 -23.59
C PRO A 70 16.76 6.61 -23.18
N ILE A 71 17.40 6.30 -22.06
CA ILE A 71 18.54 7.07 -21.56
C ILE A 71 19.70 7.17 -22.58
N GLY A 72 19.90 6.12 -23.38
CA GLY A 72 20.91 6.10 -24.43
C GLY A 72 20.65 7.14 -25.52
N GLU A 73 19.40 7.38 -25.89
CA GLU A 73 19.04 8.42 -26.86
C GLU A 73 19.21 9.82 -26.26
N LEU A 74 18.83 10.01 -25.00
CA LEU A 74 18.96 11.29 -24.30
C LEU A 74 20.43 11.77 -24.24
N VAL A 75 21.37 10.86 -23.97
CA VAL A 75 22.81 11.19 -23.90
C VAL A 75 23.40 11.51 -25.27
N GLN A 76 22.76 11.08 -26.36
CA GLN A 76 23.17 11.39 -27.73
C GLN A 76 22.62 12.73 -28.25
N LEU A 77 21.71 13.37 -27.51
CA LEU A 77 21.18 14.67 -27.90
C LEU A 77 22.28 15.74 -27.81
N GLY A 78 22.33 16.59 -28.83
CA GLY A 78 23.29 17.69 -28.92
C GLY A 78 22.69 18.89 -29.63
N GLU A 79 23.56 19.84 -29.98
CA GLU A 79 23.13 21.00 -30.75
C GLU A 79 22.52 20.56 -32.09
N GLY A 80 21.34 21.09 -32.40
CA GLY A 80 20.61 20.76 -33.63
C GLY A 80 19.77 19.48 -33.59
N SER A 81 19.75 18.73 -32.49
CA SER A 81 18.83 17.58 -32.34
C SER A 81 17.37 18.04 -32.33
N VAL A 82 16.51 17.33 -33.08
CA VAL A 82 15.05 17.56 -33.13
C VAL A 82 14.35 16.41 -32.43
N VAL A 83 13.49 16.73 -31.46
CA VAL A 83 12.72 15.74 -30.69
C VAL A 83 11.23 15.97 -30.93
N GLU A 84 10.55 14.95 -31.43
CA GLU A 84 9.10 14.98 -31.60
C GLU A 84 8.40 14.80 -30.24
N LEU A 85 7.41 15.65 -29.98
CA LEU A 85 6.61 15.59 -28.76
C LEU A 85 5.32 14.81 -29.02
N ASN A 86 4.77 14.16 -27.98
CA ASN A 86 3.47 13.47 -28.08
C ASN A 86 2.31 14.47 -28.00
N ARG A 87 2.22 15.37 -28.99
CA ARG A 87 1.12 16.35 -29.08
C ARG A 87 0.96 16.89 -30.51
N PRO A 88 -0.28 17.14 -30.98
CA PRO A 88 -0.52 17.87 -32.22
C PRO A 88 -0.06 19.34 -32.12
N VAL A 89 0.51 19.85 -33.22
CA VAL A 89 1.17 21.17 -33.35
C VAL A 89 0.26 22.37 -33.05
N THR A 90 -1.05 22.17 -33.05
CA THR A 90 -2.08 23.21 -32.83
C THR A 90 -2.90 22.99 -31.56
N GLY A 91 -2.47 22.08 -30.67
CA GLY A 91 -3.19 21.75 -29.44
C GLY A 91 -2.93 22.75 -28.30
N PRO A 92 -3.88 22.90 -27.36
CA PRO A 92 -3.73 23.77 -26.17
C PRO A 92 -2.62 23.29 -25.23
N VAL A 93 -1.86 24.17 -24.58
CA VAL A 93 -0.81 23.77 -23.62
C VAL A 93 -1.42 23.22 -22.33
N ASP A 94 -0.66 22.42 -21.59
CA ASP A 94 -1.10 21.97 -20.26
C ASP A 94 -0.50 22.87 -19.18
N LEU A 95 -1.31 23.26 -18.19
CA LEU A 95 -0.86 23.99 -17.02
C LEU A 95 -0.59 23.02 -15.87
N MET A 96 0.60 23.09 -15.29
CA MET A 96 1.02 22.32 -14.12
C MET A 96 1.16 23.24 -12.91
N ALA A 97 0.76 22.78 -11.74
CA ALA A 97 1.14 23.36 -10.46
C ALA A 97 1.95 22.31 -9.69
N ASN A 98 3.21 22.63 -9.34
CA ASN A 98 4.12 21.70 -8.67
C ASN A 98 4.18 20.29 -9.31
N GLY A 99 4.13 20.23 -10.65
CA GLY A 99 4.20 18.98 -11.41
C GLY A 99 2.86 18.26 -11.61
N VAL A 100 1.77 18.73 -11.00
CA VAL A 100 0.42 18.17 -11.20
C VAL A 100 -0.32 18.98 -12.25
N ARG A 101 -0.91 18.33 -13.25
CA ARG A 101 -1.73 19.00 -14.27
C ARG A 101 -3.00 19.55 -13.61
N ILE A 102 -3.20 20.86 -13.72
CA ILE A 102 -4.36 21.56 -13.17
C ILE A 102 -5.34 22.04 -14.25
N ALA A 103 -4.85 22.29 -15.47
CA ALA A 103 -5.68 22.82 -16.55
C ALA A 103 -5.05 22.57 -17.93
N ARG A 104 -5.81 22.93 -18.97
CA ARG A 104 -5.43 22.91 -20.38
C ARG A 104 -5.99 24.17 -21.05
N GLY A 105 -5.17 24.87 -21.84
CA GLY A 105 -5.54 26.15 -22.47
C GLY A 105 -4.72 26.47 -23.71
#